data_AF-A0A096ZK58-F1
#
_entry.id   AF-A0A096ZK58-F1
#
_cell.length_a   1.000
_cell.length_b   1.000
_cell.length_c   1.000
_cell.angle_alpha   90.00
_cell.angle_beta   90.00
_cell.angle_gamma   90.00
#
_symmetry.space_group_name_H-M   'P 1'
#
loop_
_entity.id
_entity.type
_entity.pdbx_description
1 polymer ?
#
loop_
_entity_poly.entity_id
_entity_poly.type
_entity_poly.pdbx_seq_one_letter_code
_entity_poly.pdbx_strand_id
1 'polypeptide(L)'
;TEDKRAVEDKYLGPLVKTVMTRCIHCTRCVRFTTEVAGISELGLIGRGEDAEITTYLERAITSELQGNIIDLCPVGALTSRPYAFHARPWELIKTESIDVMDAVGSAIR
;
A
#
# COMPACT_ATOMS: atom_id res chain seq x y z
N THR A 1 -10.94 -4.52 30.13
CA THR A 1 -10.86 -4.74 28.68
C THR A 1 -10.82 -3.37 28.05
N GLU A 2 -9.66 -2.96 27.54
CA GLU A 2 -9.55 -1.65 26.88
C GLU A 2 -9.94 -1.78 25.41
N ASP A 3 -10.60 -0.73 24.90
CA ASP A 3 -11.03 -0.65 23.51
C ASP A 3 -9.84 -0.36 22.61
N LYS A 4 -9.83 -1.00 21.44
CA LYS A 4 -8.82 -0.77 20.41
C LYS A 4 -9.30 0.35 19.50
N ARG A 5 -8.39 1.25 19.10
CA ARG A 5 -8.69 2.23 18.04
C ARG A 5 -9.16 1.53 16.75
N ALA A 6 -10.12 2.15 16.09
CA ALA A 6 -10.56 1.78 14.76
C ALA A 6 -10.57 3.03 13.88
N VAL A 7 -10.06 2.87 12.66
CA VAL A 7 -9.89 3.95 11.67
C VAL A 7 -10.69 3.58 10.43
N GLU A 8 -11.31 4.58 9.80
CA GLU A 8 -12.05 4.37 8.56
C GLU A 8 -11.12 4.06 7.38
N ASP A 9 -11.59 3.21 6.47
CA ASP A 9 -10.84 2.86 5.28
C ASP A 9 -10.92 3.99 4.24
N LYS A 10 -9.75 4.43 3.75
CA LYS A 10 -9.62 5.57 2.85
C LYS A 10 -9.44 5.12 1.40
N TYR A 11 -10.05 5.81 0.45
CA TYR A 11 -9.91 5.45 -0.96
C TYR A 11 -8.59 5.96 -1.54
N LEU A 12 -7.62 5.06 -1.76
CA LEU A 12 -6.32 5.37 -2.40
C LEU A 12 -6.27 5.06 -3.90
N GLY A 13 -7.35 4.55 -4.49
CA GLY A 13 -7.44 4.22 -5.91
C GLY A 13 -7.98 2.81 -6.21
N PRO A 14 -7.97 2.41 -7.49
CA PRO A 14 -8.50 1.11 -7.92
C PRO A 14 -7.55 -0.06 -7.69
N LEU A 15 -6.23 0.19 -7.55
CA LEU A 15 -5.23 -0.87 -7.41
C LEU A 15 -4.96 -1.25 -5.95
N VAL A 16 -4.96 -0.26 -5.05
CA VAL A 16 -4.62 -0.46 -3.64
C VAL A 16 -5.89 -0.48 -2.80
N LYS A 17 -6.12 -1.59 -2.09
CA LYS A 17 -7.12 -1.72 -1.05
C LYS A 17 -6.50 -1.38 0.30
N THR A 18 -7.12 -0.45 1.00
CA THR A 18 -6.73 -0.01 2.34
C THR A 18 -7.53 -0.72 3.41
N VAL A 19 -6.86 -1.07 4.51
CA VAL A 19 -7.48 -1.44 5.78
C VAL A 19 -6.70 -0.72 6.89
N MET A 20 -7.10 0.52 7.21
CA MET A 20 -6.26 1.46 7.97
C MET A 20 -6.16 1.12 9.46
N THR A 21 -7.13 0.37 9.98
CA THR A 21 -7.10 -0.25 11.32
C THR A 21 -5.85 -1.10 11.56
N ARG A 22 -5.27 -1.68 10.51
CA ARG A 22 -4.07 -2.56 10.61
C ARG A 22 -2.77 -1.79 10.53
N CYS A 23 -2.80 -0.49 10.21
CA CYS A 23 -1.59 0.29 10.04
C CYS A 23 -0.90 0.56 11.38
N ILE A 24 0.41 0.37 11.42
CA ILE A 24 1.29 0.55 12.59
C ILE A 24 2.12 1.83 12.53
N HIS A 25 1.76 2.76 11.64
CA HIS A 25 2.43 4.06 11.47
C HIS A 25 3.94 3.99 11.21
N CYS A 26 4.42 2.93 10.55
CA CYS A 26 5.84 2.78 10.21
C CYS A 26 6.38 3.78 9.17
N THR A 27 5.49 4.61 8.59
CA THR A 27 5.76 5.63 7.56
C THR A 27 6.55 5.16 6.33
N ARG A 28 6.67 3.85 6.09
CA ARG A 28 7.34 3.31 4.90
C ARG A 28 6.67 3.71 3.59
N CYS A 29 5.34 3.63 3.53
CA CYS A 29 4.58 4.02 2.34
C CYS A 29 4.75 5.52 2.03
N VAL A 30 4.72 6.38 3.05
CA VAL A 30 4.91 7.84 2.92
C VAL A 30 6.29 8.15 2.35
N ARG A 31 7.34 7.53 2.90
CA ARG A 31 8.71 7.73 2.41
C ARG A 31 8.90 7.23 0.98
N PHE A 32 8.36 6.06 0.65
CA PHE A 32 8.44 5.53 -0.71
C PHE A 32 7.79 6.45 -1.73
N THR A 33 6.61 6.99 -1.42
CA THR A 33 5.96 7.92 -2.33
C THR A 33 6.78 9.19 -2.53
N THR A 34 7.38 9.74 -1.47
CA THR A 34 8.16 10.98 -1.56
C THR A 34 9.53 10.77 -2.21
N GLU A 35 10.22 9.67 -1.91
CA GLU A 35 11.61 9.44 -2.29
C GLU A 35 11.74 8.70 -3.62
N VAL A 36 10.89 7.70 -3.87
CA VAL A 36 11.00 6.82 -5.06
C VAL A 36 9.99 7.20 -6.13
N ALA A 37 8.72 7.34 -5.75
CA ALA A 37 7.68 7.74 -6.72
C ALA A 37 7.70 9.24 -7.05
N GLY A 38 8.46 10.04 -6.29
CA GLY A 38 8.57 11.49 -6.49
C GLY A 38 7.28 12.28 -6.26
N ILE A 39 6.28 11.67 -5.61
CA ILE A 39 4.94 12.24 -5.40
C ILE A 39 4.67 12.33 -3.89
N SER A 40 4.36 13.53 -3.40
CA SER A 40 4.11 13.81 -1.98
C SER A 40 2.62 13.83 -1.63
N GLU A 41 1.84 12.88 -2.16
CA GLU A 41 0.39 12.81 -1.93
C GLU A 41 0.00 12.10 -0.63
N LEU A 42 0.81 11.13 -0.18
CA LEU A 42 0.61 10.41 1.07
C LEU A 42 1.33 11.12 2.22
N GLY A 43 0.63 11.28 3.34
CA GLY A 43 1.17 11.88 4.55
C GLY A 43 0.65 11.21 5.82
N LEU A 44 1.31 11.51 6.94
CA LEU A 44 0.82 11.20 8.27
C LEU A 44 0.08 12.44 8.80
N ILE A 45 -1.21 12.32 9.02
CA ILE A 45 -2.07 13.36 9.59
C ILE A 45 -2.38 13.01 11.04
N GLY A 46 -2.57 14.02 11.88
CA GLY A 46 -2.87 13.82 13.30
C GLY A 46 -1.63 13.62 14.16
N ARG A 47 -1.84 13.25 15.43
CA ARG A 47 -0.77 13.05 16.41
C ARG A 47 -1.21 12.01 17.45
N GLY A 48 -0.25 11.23 17.94
CA GLY A 48 -0.51 10.23 18.98
C GLY A 48 -1.25 9.02 18.40
N GLU A 49 -2.23 8.51 19.14
CA GLU A 49 -3.00 7.33 18.73
C GLU A 49 -3.93 7.60 17.54
N ASP A 50 -4.42 8.83 17.44
CA ASP A 50 -5.29 9.32 16.36
C ASP A 50 -4.51 9.72 15.09
N ALA A 51 -3.23 9.33 15.01
CA ALA A 51 -2.48 9.52 13.79
C ALA A 51 -3.01 8.59 12.68
N GLU A 52 -3.05 9.07 11.45
CA GLU A 52 -3.57 8.34 10.30
C GLU A 52 -2.71 8.60 9.07
N ILE A 53 -2.45 7.55 8.29
CA ILE A 53 -1.79 7.71 7.00
C ILE A 53 -2.87 7.88 5.93
N THR A 54 -2.98 9.07 5.37
CA THR A 54 -4.00 9.38 4.36
C THR A 54 -3.46 10.39 3.36
N THR A 55 -4.17 10.53 2.25
CA THR A 55 -3.96 11.63 1.30
C THR A 55 -4.77 12.84 1.76
N TYR A 56 -4.19 14.03 1.68
CA TYR A 56 -4.84 15.25 2.17
C TYR A 56 -6.18 15.57 1.49
N LEU A 57 -6.37 15.15 0.22
CA LEU A 57 -7.56 15.44 -0.59
C LEU A 57 -8.42 14.21 -0.90
N GLU A 58 -8.23 13.08 -0.19
CA GLU A 58 -8.88 11.78 -0.52
C GLU A 58 -8.79 11.45 -2.02
N ARG A 59 -7.65 11.78 -2.63
CA ARG A 59 -7.39 11.54 -4.04
C ARG A 59 -6.73 10.18 -4.22
N ALA A 60 -7.06 9.55 -5.33
CA ALA A 60 -6.33 8.36 -5.76
C ALA A 60 -4.88 8.73 -6.08
N ILE A 61 -3.96 7.85 -5.71
CA ILE A 61 -2.54 8.01 -6.04
C ILE A 61 -2.39 7.89 -7.56
N THR A 62 -1.77 8.88 -8.20
CA THR A 62 -1.64 8.90 -9.67
C THR A 62 -0.33 8.30 -10.20
N SER A 63 0.58 7.89 -9.31
CA SER A 63 1.88 7.32 -9.71
C SER A 63 1.73 6.01 -10.47
N GLU A 64 2.59 5.83 -11.47
CA GLU A 64 2.83 4.59 -12.19
C GLU A 64 3.37 3.48 -11.27
N LEU A 65 4.14 3.82 -10.23
CA LEU A 65 4.72 2.88 -9.27
C LEU A 65 3.87 2.68 -8.01
N GLN A 66 2.62 3.15 -7.99
CA GLN A 66 1.76 3.07 -6.81
C GLN A 66 1.49 1.63 -6.32
N GLY A 67 1.53 0.65 -7.23
CA GLY A 67 1.33 -0.76 -6.90
C GLY A 67 2.40 -1.33 -5.95
N ASN A 68 3.61 -0.80 -6.02
CA ASN A 68 4.76 -1.29 -5.24
C ASN A 68 4.66 -0.95 -3.74
N ILE A 69 3.75 -0.04 -3.37
CA ILE A 69 3.50 0.30 -1.96
C ILE A 69 2.93 -0.92 -1.19
N ILE A 70 2.24 -1.83 -1.90
CA ILE A 70 1.65 -3.04 -1.31
C ILE A 70 2.76 -3.95 -0.74
N ASP A 71 3.82 -4.17 -1.51
CA ASP A 71 4.94 -5.02 -1.09
C ASP A 71 5.77 -4.40 0.02
N LEU A 72 5.83 -3.07 0.05
CA LEU A 72 6.56 -2.34 1.09
C LEU A 72 5.85 -2.38 2.45
N CYS A 73 4.53 -2.54 2.45
CA CYS A 73 3.73 -2.51 3.67
C CYS A 73 4.06 -3.74 4.54
N PRO A 74 4.62 -3.55 5.75
CA PRO A 74 4.97 -4.69 6.61
C PRO A 74 3.75 -5.39 7.20
N VAL A 75 2.57 -4.80 7.03
CA VAL A 75 1.28 -5.27 7.56
C VAL A 75 0.27 -5.31 6.42
N GLY A 76 -0.81 -6.09 6.57
CA GLY A 76 -1.90 -6.15 5.60
C GLY A 76 -2.83 -4.93 5.61
N ALA A 77 -2.28 -3.73 5.82
CA ALA A 77 -3.01 -2.46 5.77
C ALA A 77 -3.13 -1.92 4.34
N LEU A 78 -2.12 -2.14 3.50
CA LEU A 78 -2.16 -1.85 2.07
C LEU A 78 -2.03 -3.18 1.33
N THR A 79 -3.06 -3.52 0.56
CA THR A 79 -3.15 -4.80 -0.17
C THR A 79 -3.59 -4.55 -1.61
N SER A 80 -3.32 -5.49 -2.51
CA SER A 80 -3.84 -5.41 -3.87
C SER A 80 -5.36 -5.60 -3.87
N ARG A 81 -6.09 -4.62 -4.40
CA ARG A 81 -7.52 -4.72 -4.64
C ARG A 81 -7.89 -5.77 -5.68
N PRO A 82 -7.21 -5.90 -6.85
CA PRO A 82 -7.58 -6.90 -7.85
C PRO A 82 -7.28 -8.33 -7.41
N TYR A 83 -6.32 -8.54 -6.51
CA TYR A 83 -5.96 -9.85 -5.97
C TYR A 83 -6.54 -10.09 -4.56
N ALA A 84 -7.43 -9.21 -4.10
CA ALA A 84 -8.01 -9.31 -2.78
C ALA A 84 -8.80 -10.63 -2.62
N PHE A 85 -8.34 -11.47 -1.69
CA PHE A 85 -8.97 -12.75 -1.31
C PHE A 85 -8.99 -13.83 -2.40
N HIS A 86 -8.19 -13.71 -3.45
CA HIS A 86 -8.13 -14.73 -4.51
C HIS A 86 -7.33 -15.98 -4.12
N ALA A 87 -6.19 -15.84 -3.44
CA ALA A 87 -5.39 -16.97 -2.96
C ALA A 87 -4.48 -16.58 -1.79
N ARG A 88 -3.83 -17.57 -1.16
CA ARG A 88 -2.91 -17.37 -0.02
C ARG A 88 -1.46 -17.66 -0.39
N PRO A 89 -0.46 -17.02 0.26
CA PRO A 89 0.95 -17.15 -0.12
C PRO A 89 1.51 -18.58 -0.10
N TRP A 90 0.93 -19.49 0.67
CA TRP A 90 1.34 -20.89 0.76
C TRP A 90 0.70 -21.80 -0.32
N GLU A 91 -0.33 -21.34 -1.01
CA GLU A 91 -0.98 -22.07 -2.11
C GLU A 91 -0.30 -21.80 -3.46
N LEU A 92 0.47 -20.72 -3.56
CA LEU A 92 1.09 -20.26 -4.80
C LEU A 92 2.39 -21.02 -5.10
N ILE A 93 2.49 -21.57 -6.31
CA ILE A 93 3.75 -22.05 -6.88
C ILE A 93 4.51 -20.83 -7.41
N LYS A 94 5.74 -20.63 -6.94
CA LYS A 94 6.59 -19.49 -7.32
C LYS A 94 7.45 -19.89 -8.52
N THR A 95 7.50 -19.08 -9.57
CA THR A 95 8.31 -19.36 -10.76
C THR A 95 9.04 -18.08 -11.17
N GLU A 96 10.36 -18.08 -11.04
CA GLU A 96 11.19 -16.92 -11.40
C GLU A 96 11.17 -16.71 -12.93
N SER A 97 10.81 -15.50 -13.36
CA SER A 97 10.69 -15.12 -14.77
C SER A 97 11.01 -13.64 -14.99
N ILE A 98 10.96 -13.16 -16.23
CA ILE A 98 11.22 -11.78 -16.63
C ILE A 98 9.96 -11.19 -17.28
N ASP A 99 9.61 -9.96 -16.92
CA ASP A 99 8.49 -9.22 -17.51
C ASP A 99 8.79 -8.78 -18.96
N VAL A 100 7.75 -8.75 -19.79
CA VAL A 100 7.78 -8.39 -21.21
C VAL A 100 6.89 -7.18 -21.55
N MET A 101 6.28 -6.56 -20.53
CA MET A 101 5.38 -5.42 -20.73
C MET A 101 6.13 -4.14 -21.14
N ASP A 102 7.40 -4.01 -20.75
CA ASP A 102 8.28 -2.93 -21.13
C ASP A 102 9.67 -3.44 -21.56
N ALA A 103 10.51 -2.54 -22.06
CA ALA A 103 11.88 -2.85 -22.47
C ALA A 103 12.87 -2.88 -21.29
N VAL A 104 12.40 -2.75 -20.04
CA VAL A 104 13.26 -2.78 -18.85
C VAL A 104 13.63 -4.22 -18.51
N GLY A 105 12.73 -5.18 -18.76
CA GLY A 105 12.96 -6.59 -18.45
C GLY A 105 13.05 -6.81 -16.94
N SER A 106 12.06 -6.28 -16.20
CA SER A 106 12.01 -6.39 -14.75
C SER A 106 11.87 -7.85 -14.29
N ALA A 107 12.60 -8.24 -13.24
CA ALA A 107 12.51 -9.58 -12.67
C ALA A 107 11.19 -9.76 -11.89
N ILE A 108 10.48 -10.86 -12.16
CA ILE A 108 9.19 -11.22 -11.54
C ILE A 108 9.21 -12.65 -10.98
N ARG A 109 8.24 -12.98 -10.12
CA ARG A 109 8.17 -14.24 -9.35
C ARG A 109 6.79 -14.88 -9.38
#